data_AF-V5WL06-F1
#
_entry.id   AF-V5WL06-F1
#
_cell.length_a   1.000
_cell.length_b   1.000
_cell.length_c   1.000
_cell.angle_alpha   90.00
_cell.angle_beta   90.00
_cell.angle_gamma   90.00
#
_symmetry.space_group_name_H-M   'P 1'
#
loop_
_entity.id
_entity.type
_entity.pdbx_description
1 polymer ?
#
loop_
_entity_poly.entity_id
_entity_poly.type
_entity_poly.pdbx_seq_one_letter_code
_entity_poly.pdbx_strand_id
1 'polypeptide(L)'
;MYDHRLQLHASGYVDVDSRAIPNGTILPPDCGRGAMDFTSPRMLREVMCPRPGIEGVPVEASLPNGIDHCYVVDESSSELTPPGHGGALDALVEHLGPRLGARLEIPGSRSMEVYTSYPGIQVYTGNFLDIEAGRDGKHFSRHGAVCLETQHFPDAPNQPSFPSTVLRPGEVYEHLTVHRFSQVSDRG
;
A
#
# COMPACT_ATOMS: atom_id res chain seq x y z
N MET A 1 4.68 12.43 -6.43
CA MET A 1 4.76 10.98 -6.17
C MET A 1 5.94 10.27 -6.86
N TYR A 2 6.16 10.46 -8.17
CA TYR A 2 7.06 9.64 -9.01
C TYR A 2 8.51 9.40 -8.52
N ASP A 3 9.08 10.32 -7.73
CA ASP A 3 10.43 10.20 -7.15
C ASP A 3 10.50 9.42 -5.84
N HIS A 4 9.37 8.84 -5.42
CA HIS A 4 9.36 7.96 -4.27
C HIS A 4 9.60 6.52 -4.69
N ARG A 5 10.28 5.79 -3.81
CA ARG A 5 10.47 4.35 -3.85
C ARG A 5 9.44 3.70 -2.94
N LEU A 6 8.66 2.77 -3.46
CA LEU A 6 7.71 1.96 -2.73
C LEU A 6 8.26 0.54 -2.59
N GLN A 7 8.15 -0.02 -1.39
CA GLN A 7 8.28 -1.44 -1.11
C GLN A 7 7.04 -1.89 -0.34
N LEU A 8 6.50 -3.05 -0.70
CA LEU A 8 5.39 -3.69 -0.01
C LEU A 8 5.88 -5.04 0.53
N HIS A 9 5.54 -5.32 1.79
CA HIS A 9 5.78 -6.62 2.41
C HIS A 9 4.52 -7.46 2.22
N ALA A 10 4.25 -7.75 0.96
CA ALA A 10 3.03 -8.39 0.50
C ALA A 10 3.33 -9.34 -0.67
N SER A 11 3.01 -10.61 -0.48
CA SER A 11 3.21 -11.70 -1.45
C SER A 11 1.95 -11.97 -2.28
N GLY A 12 0.95 -11.10 -2.22
CA GLY A 12 -0.24 -11.16 -3.06
C GLY A 12 -1.01 -9.84 -3.09
N TYR A 13 -1.90 -9.70 -4.07
CA TYR A 13 -2.87 -8.60 -4.14
C TYR A 13 -4.24 -9.11 -4.57
N VAL A 14 -5.29 -8.41 -4.16
CA VAL A 14 -6.68 -8.71 -4.49
C VAL A 14 -6.94 -8.32 -5.95
N ASP A 15 -7.36 -9.29 -6.76
CA ASP A 15 -7.70 -9.08 -8.17
C ASP A 15 -9.08 -8.45 -8.33
N VAL A 16 -9.25 -7.68 -9.42
CA VAL A 16 -10.46 -6.89 -9.69
C VAL A 16 -10.95 -7.07 -11.12
N ASP A 17 -12.26 -6.89 -11.34
CA ASP A 17 -12.85 -6.85 -12.67
C ASP A 17 -12.57 -5.51 -13.39
N SER A 18 -13.07 -5.37 -14.62
CA SER A 18 -12.91 -4.15 -15.44
C SER A 18 -13.59 -2.90 -14.85
N ARG A 19 -14.38 -3.05 -13.79
CA ARG A 19 -15.03 -1.97 -13.04
C ARG A 19 -14.34 -1.72 -11.69
N ALA A 20 -13.17 -2.32 -11.47
CA ALA A 20 -12.41 -2.28 -10.22
C ALA A 20 -13.14 -2.94 -9.02
N ILE A 21 -14.03 -3.89 -9.27
CA ILE A 21 -14.70 -4.66 -8.21
C ILE A 21 -13.88 -5.92 -7.91
N PRO A 22 -13.51 -6.18 -6.64
CA PRO A 22 -12.82 -7.42 -6.27
C PRO A 22 -13.59 -8.67 -6.68
N ASN A 23 -12.87 -9.68 -7.15
CA ASN A 23 -13.48 -10.94 -7.63
C ASN A 23 -13.25 -12.13 -6.69
N GLY A 24 -12.66 -11.91 -5.51
CA GLY A 24 -12.35 -12.96 -4.52
C GLY A 24 -11.02 -13.68 -4.75
N THR A 25 -10.28 -13.33 -5.81
CA THR A 25 -8.99 -13.95 -6.14
C THR A 25 -7.83 -13.12 -5.58
N ILE A 26 -6.80 -13.81 -5.09
CA ILE A 26 -5.51 -13.21 -4.74
C ILE A 26 -4.49 -13.67 -5.78
N LEU A 27 -3.83 -12.73 -6.43
CA LEU A 27 -2.79 -12.99 -7.43
C LEU A 27 -1.40 -12.71 -6.85
N PRO A 28 -0.36 -13.43 -7.30
CA PRO A 28 1.00 -13.13 -6.90
C PRO A 28 1.46 -11.79 -7.55
N PRO A 29 2.29 -10.96 -6.87
CA PRO A 29 2.66 -9.62 -7.36
C PRO A 29 3.45 -9.63 -8.68
N ASP A 30 4.15 -10.72 -8.98
CA ASP A 30 4.96 -10.88 -10.18
C ASP A 30 4.16 -11.28 -11.44
N CYS A 31 2.86 -11.57 -11.30
CA CYS A 31 2.01 -11.84 -12.45
C CYS A 31 1.90 -10.60 -13.36
N GLY A 32 1.53 -10.80 -14.63
CA GLY A 32 1.33 -9.68 -15.56
C GLY A 32 2.59 -8.84 -15.83
N ARG A 33 3.78 -9.45 -15.82
CA ARG A 33 5.10 -8.82 -16.02
C ARG A 33 5.61 -7.98 -14.82
N GLY A 34 5.09 -8.22 -13.63
CA GLY A 34 5.61 -7.61 -12.39
C GLY A 34 5.34 -6.11 -12.27
N ALA A 35 4.34 -5.57 -12.96
CA ALA A 35 3.90 -4.19 -12.76
C ALA A 35 3.39 -3.95 -11.32
N MET A 36 2.82 -4.99 -10.71
CA MET A 36 2.31 -4.99 -9.34
C MET A 36 3.35 -5.45 -8.31
N ASP A 37 4.55 -5.85 -8.74
CA ASP A 37 5.59 -6.38 -7.86
C ASP A 37 6.37 -5.25 -7.18
N PHE A 38 6.09 -5.05 -5.89
CA PHE A 38 6.81 -4.15 -4.98
C PHE A 38 7.47 -4.92 -3.84
N THR A 39 7.65 -6.25 -3.95
CA THR A 39 8.30 -7.06 -2.91
C THR A 39 9.74 -6.60 -2.65
N SER A 40 10.37 -6.03 -3.69
CA SER A 40 11.60 -5.25 -3.60
C SER A 40 11.33 -3.74 -3.79
N PRO A 41 12.15 -2.84 -3.21
CA PRO A 41 11.97 -1.41 -3.37
C PRO A 41 12.04 -0.96 -4.84
N ARG A 42 10.98 -0.33 -5.34
CA ARG A 42 10.88 0.15 -6.73
C ARG A 42 10.46 1.60 -6.82
N MET A 43 11.01 2.31 -7.79
CA MET A 43 10.66 3.72 -7.99
C MET A 43 9.28 3.81 -8.66
N LEU A 44 8.39 4.65 -8.14
CA LEU A 44 7.03 4.78 -8.69
C LEU A 44 7.04 5.24 -10.15
N ARG A 45 8.04 6.04 -10.58
CA ARG A 45 8.23 6.37 -12.02
C ARG A 45 8.45 5.16 -12.92
N GLU A 46 9.05 4.08 -12.43
CA GLU A 46 9.34 2.88 -13.25
C GLU A 46 8.07 2.09 -13.58
N VAL A 47 7.08 2.16 -12.68
CA VAL A 47 5.79 1.47 -12.84
C VAL A 47 4.79 2.36 -13.57
N MET A 48 4.74 3.65 -13.18
CA MET A 48 3.70 4.58 -13.60
C MET A 48 4.02 5.32 -14.91
N CYS A 49 5.30 5.37 -15.34
CA CYS A 49 5.71 5.97 -16.60
C CYS A 49 6.47 4.92 -17.44
N PRO A 50 5.79 4.15 -18.32
CA PRO A 50 6.50 3.27 -19.22
C PRO A 50 7.40 4.11 -20.14
N ARG A 51 8.69 3.73 -20.23
CA ARG A 51 9.62 4.39 -21.16
C ARG A 51 9.19 4.06 -22.60
N PRO A 52 9.08 5.05 -23.50
CA PRO A 52 8.99 4.76 -24.92
C PRO A 52 10.22 3.95 -25.36
N GLY A 53 10.03 2.80 -26.02
CA GLY A 53 11.11 2.06 -26.67
C GLY A 53 11.67 0.83 -25.94
N ILE A 54 10.99 0.30 -24.91
CA ILE A 54 11.25 -1.08 -24.46
C ILE A 54 10.47 -2.03 -25.38
N GLU A 55 11.19 -2.81 -26.20
CA GLU A 55 10.57 -3.82 -27.07
C GLU A 55 9.67 -4.76 -26.26
N GLY A 56 8.41 -4.90 -26.71
CA GLY A 56 7.43 -5.83 -26.12
C GLY A 56 6.51 -5.24 -25.04
N VAL A 57 6.61 -3.94 -24.73
CA VAL A 57 5.64 -3.23 -23.88
C VAL A 57 4.76 -2.35 -24.77
N PRO A 58 3.48 -2.69 -25.00
CA PRO A 58 2.56 -1.73 -25.58
C PRO A 58 2.54 -0.48 -24.69
N VAL A 59 2.63 0.69 -25.31
CA VAL A 59 2.66 2.03 -24.68
C VAL A 59 1.48 2.27 -23.71
N GLU A 60 0.47 1.41 -23.72
CA GLU A 60 -0.77 1.47 -22.96
C GLU A 60 -0.88 0.47 -21.78
N ALA A 61 0.09 -0.44 -21.56
CA ALA A 61 -0.22 -1.74 -20.95
C ALA A 61 0.21 -2.03 -19.50
N SER A 62 0.98 -1.21 -18.77
CA SER A 62 1.27 -1.61 -17.37
C SER A 62 0.10 -1.32 -16.44
N LEU A 63 -0.42 -0.09 -16.38
CA LEU A 63 -1.63 0.29 -15.64
C LEU A 63 -2.13 1.65 -16.19
N PRO A 64 -2.97 1.72 -17.24
CA PRO A 64 -3.29 2.98 -17.94
C PRO A 64 -3.92 4.04 -17.01
N ASN A 65 -4.53 3.59 -15.91
CA ASN A 65 -5.12 4.46 -14.90
C ASN A 65 -4.30 4.59 -13.61
N GLY A 66 -3.20 3.84 -13.43
CA GLY A 66 -2.44 3.76 -12.19
C GLY A 66 -2.79 2.54 -11.32
N ILE A 67 -2.27 2.50 -10.11
CA ILE A 67 -2.52 1.44 -9.13
C ILE A 67 -3.73 1.82 -8.29
N ASP A 68 -4.64 0.86 -8.10
CA ASP A 68 -5.77 0.93 -7.18
C ASP A 68 -6.12 -0.48 -6.67
N HIS A 69 -5.18 -1.09 -5.93
CA HIS A 69 -5.33 -2.48 -5.49
C HIS A 69 -4.98 -2.64 -4.01
N CYS A 70 -5.67 -3.59 -3.37
CA CYS A 70 -5.39 -4.02 -2.01
C CYS A 70 -4.32 -5.13 -2.04
N TYR A 71 -3.17 -4.87 -1.43
CA TYR A 71 -2.12 -5.84 -1.23
C TYR A 71 -2.33 -6.60 0.08
N VAL A 72 -1.97 -7.88 0.10
CA VAL A 72 -2.11 -8.78 1.25
C VAL A 72 -0.82 -8.72 2.07
N VAL A 73 -0.89 -8.17 3.28
CA VAL A 73 0.26 -8.03 4.17
C VAL A 73 0.71 -9.41 4.65
N ASP A 74 1.98 -9.72 4.44
CA ASP A 74 2.53 -11.04 4.77
C ASP A 74 2.52 -11.28 6.28
N GLU A 75 2.10 -12.48 6.70
CA GLU A 75 2.17 -12.90 8.11
C GLU A 75 3.61 -13.01 8.62
N SER A 76 4.56 -13.29 7.72
CA SER A 76 6.00 -13.42 8.02
C SER A 76 6.74 -12.08 8.05
N SER A 77 6.06 -10.97 7.72
CA SER A 77 6.68 -9.65 7.74
C SER A 77 7.00 -9.19 9.16
N SER A 78 8.01 -8.32 9.29
CA SER A 78 8.50 -7.90 10.61
C SER A 78 7.42 -7.17 11.41
N GLU A 79 7.20 -7.62 12.64
CA GLU A 79 6.35 -6.92 13.61
C GLU A 79 7.03 -5.66 14.16
N LEU A 80 6.23 -4.65 14.48
CA LEU A 80 6.72 -3.47 15.17
C LEU A 80 7.13 -3.86 16.60
N THR A 81 8.38 -3.61 16.96
CA THR A 81 8.78 -3.66 18.38
C THR A 81 8.21 -2.45 19.11
N PRO A 82 7.66 -2.63 20.33
CA PRO A 82 7.26 -1.51 21.18
C PRO A 82 8.40 -0.49 21.35
N PRO A 83 8.11 0.82 21.23
CA PRO A 83 9.10 1.87 21.48
C PRO A 83 9.78 1.82 22.86
N GLY A 84 9.14 1.21 23.86
CA GLY A 84 9.74 0.99 25.18
C GLY A 84 9.64 2.20 26.11
N HIS A 85 8.56 2.97 25.98
CA HIS A 85 8.26 4.13 26.82
C HIS A 85 7.22 3.83 27.92
N GLY A 86 6.73 2.59 28.02
CA GLY A 86 5.77 2.15 29.03
C GLY A 86 4.37 2.74 28.86
N GLY A 87 4.01 3.13 27.62
CA GLY A 87 2.78 3.87 27.31
C GLY A 87 1.71 3.05 26.59
N ALA A 88 0.57 3.69 26.31
CA ALA A 88 -0.54 3.06 25.60
C ALA A 88 -0.16 2.50 24.22
N LEU A 89 0.79 3.14 23.53
CA LEU A 89 1.31 2.63 22.25
C LEU A 89 2.05 1.30 22.42
N ASP A 90 2.88 1.16 23.47
CA ASP A 90 3.58 -0.11 23.73
C ASP A 90 2.57 -1.23 23.98
N ALA A 91 1.57 -0.98 24.84
CA ALA A 91 0.51 -1.94 25.13
C ALA A 91 -0.31 -2.33 23.88
N LEU A 92 -0.61 -1.36 23.00
CA LEU A 92 -1.32 -1.64 21.75
C LEU A 92 -0.46 -2.42 20.76
N VAL A 93 0.85 -2.13 20.68
CA VAL A 93 1.78 -2.88 19.83
C VAL A 93 1.92 -4.32 20.32
N GLU A 94 2.05 -4.53 21.63
CA GLU A 94 2.11 -5.87 22.23
C GLU A 94 0.80 -6.66 22.05
N HIS A 95 -0.35 -5.98 22.16
CA HIS A 95 -1.68 -6.61 22.02
C HIS A 95 -2.03 -6.94 20.57
N LEU A 96 -1.77 -6.01 19.63
CA LEU A 96 -2.25 -6.11 18.24
C LEU A 96 -1.20 -6.59 17.25
N GLY A 97 0.08 -6.66 17.64
CA GLY A 97 1.18 -7.17 16.81
C GLY A 97 1.20 -6.60 15.39
N PRO A 98 1.21 -5.26 15.19
CA PRO A 98 1.12 -4.69 13.86
C PRO A 98 2.38 -5.01 13.05
N ARG A 99 2.18 -5.49 11.83
CA ARG A 99 3.23 -5.93 10.91
C ARG A 99 3.58 -4.85 9.89
N LEU A 100 4.83 -4.81 9.46
CA LEU A 100 5.28 -3.89 8.42
C LEU A 100 4.58 -4.25 7.10
N GLY A 101 3.70 -3.38 6.61
CA GLY A 101 3.00 -3.58 5.33
C GLY A 101 3.66 -2.85 4.17
N ALA A 102 4.17 -1.64 4.40
CA ALA A 102 4.77 -0.83 3.35
C ALA A 102 5.91 0.06 3.85
N ARG A 103 6.83 0.37 2.95
CA ARG A 103 7.83 1.42 3.10
C ARG A 103 7.80 2.33 1.88
N LEU A 104 7.58 3.61 2.12
CA LEU A 104 7.63 4.67 1.12
C LEU A 104 8.80 5.60 1.43
N GLU A 105 9.67 5.81 0.47
CA GLU A 105 10.91 6.56 0.66
C GLU A 105 11.11 7.58 -0.45
N ILE A 106 11.56 8.79 -0.09
CA ILE A 106 12.21 9.69 -1.05
C ILE A 106 13.73 9.61 -0.80
N PRO A 107 14.51 9.11 -1.77
CA PRO A 107 15.96 8.91 -1.60
C PRO A 107 16.67 10.19 -1.15
N GLY A 108 17.66 10.03 -0.25
CA GLY A 108 18.44 11.14 0.29
C GLY A 108 17.66 12.13 1.16
N SER A 109 16.41 11.81 1.54
CA SER A 109 15.59 12.70 2.37
C SER A 109 14.91 11.99 3.52
N ARG A 110 13.80 11.28 3.28
CA ARG A 110 12.95 10.72 4.34
C ARG A 110 12.25 9.46 3.89
N SER A 111 11.92 8.62 4.86
CA SER A 111 11.08 7.44 4.68
C SER A 111 9.92 7.42 5.65
N MET A 112 8.86 6.73 5.24
CA MET A 112 7.70 6.39 6.02
C MET A 112 7.47 4.88 5.93
N GLU A 113 7.46 4.22 7.07
CA GLU A 113 7.04 2.82 7.19
C GLU A 113 5.62 2.80 7.74
N VAL A 114 4.79 1.91 7.18
CA VAL A 114 3.41 1.69 7.61
C VAL A 114 3.31 0.30 8.22
N TYR A 115 3.08 0.27 9.53
CA TYR A 115 2.78 -0.95 10.27
C TYR A 115 1.28 -1.05 10.48
N THR A 116 0.74 -2.26 10.41
CA THR A 116 -0.71 -2.49 10.53
C THR A 116 -1.06 -3.84 11.14
N SER A 117 -2.11 -3.88 11.95
CA SER A 117 -2.75 -5.13 12.39
C SER A 117 -3.80 -5.63 11.40
N TYR A 118 -4.14 -4.84 10.38
CA TYR A 118 -5.03 -5.28 9.30
C TYR A 118 -4.33 -6.25 8.32
N PRO A 119 -5.11 -7.11 7.63
CA PRO A 119 -4.55 -8.06 6.66
C PRO A 119 -4.15 -7.42 5.33
N GLY A 120 -4.60 -6.19 5.04
CA GLY A 120 -4.39 -5.56 3.73
C GLY A 120 -3.93 -4.10 3.78
N ILE A 121 -3.31 -3.68 2.67
CA ILE A 121 -2.97 -2.28 2.39
C ILE A 121 -3.38 -1.90 0.96
N GLN A 122 -4.32 -0.97 0.81
CA GLN A 122 -4.66 -0.38 -0.48
C GLN A 122 -3.53 0.55 -0.92
N VAL A 123 -3.07 0.36 -2.15
CA VAL A 123 -2.22 1.32 -2.84
C VAL A 123 -3.06 2.01 -3.90
N TYR A 124 -3.31 3.31 -3.71
CA TYR A 124 -3.99 4.14 -4.69
C TYR A 124 -3.09 5.29 -5.14
N THR A 125 -2.83 5.38 -6.43
CA THR A 125 -1.88 6.37 -6.98
C THR A 125 -2.55 7.66 -7.44
N GLY A 126 -3.66 8.09 -6.84
CA GLY A 126 -4.28 9.38 -7.17
C GLY A 126 -4.80 9.44 -8.61
N ASN A 127 -5.36 8.34 -9.09
CA ASN A 127 -5.74 8.09 -10.49
C ASN A 127 -6.75 9.10 -11.04
N PHE A 128 -7.57 9.67 -10.16
CA PHE A 128 -8.61 10.66 -10.48
C PHE A 128 -8.43 11.97 -9.70
N LEU A 129 -7.26 12.17 -9.09
CA LEU A 129 -6.97 13.38 -8.34
C LEU A 129 -6.85 14.55 -9.33
N ASP A 130 -7.72 15.56 -9.19
CA ASP A 130 -7.62 16.80 -9.96
C ASP A 130 -8.25 17.96 -9.17
N ILE A 131 -7.51 18.44 -8.17
CA ILE A 131 -7.99 19.47 -7.23
C ILE A 131 -7.24 20.76 -7.50
N GLU A 132 -7.87 21.69 -8.22
CA GLU A 132 -7.32 23.00 -8.61
C GLU A 132 -6.83 23.84 -7.42
N ALA A 133 -7.64 23.89 -6.35
CA ALA A 133 -7.37 24.71 -5.16
C ALA A 133 -7.13 23.83 -3.93
N GLY A 134 -6.08 23.01 -3.99
CA GLY A 134 -5.59 22.24 -2.84
C GLY A 134 -4.98 23.11 -1.75
N ARG A 135 -4.26 22.48 -0.81
CA ARG A 135 -3.60 23.18 0.30
C ARG A 135 -2.67 24.28 -0.23
N ASP A 136 -2.78 25.47 0.35
CA ASP A 136 -2.02 26.67 -0.03
C ASP A 136 -2.21 27.09 -1.50
N GLY A 137 -3.37 26.76 -2.09
CA GLY A 137 -3.70 27.10 -3.49
C GLY A 137 -2.94 26.26 -4.51
N LYS A 138 -2.31 25.16 -4.09
CA LYS A 138 -1.60 24.26 -5.01
C LYS A 138 -2.59 23.34 -5.73
N HIS A 139 -2.38 23.19 -7.03
CA HIS A 139 -3.04 22.16 -7.81
C HIS A 139 -2.54 20.78 -7.40
N PHE A 140 -3.45 19.90 -7.00
CA PHE A 140 -3.17 18.47 -6.82
C PHE A 140 -3.56 17.73 -8.10
N SER A 141 -2.57 17.50 -8.95
CA SER A 141 -2.76 16.84 -10.24
C SER A 141 -2.93 15.32 -10.09
N ARG A 142 -3.40 14.70 -11.16
CA ARG A 142 -3.42 13.24 -11.31
C ARG A 142 -2.04 12.66 -11.01
N HIS A 143 -2.01 11.58 -10.23
CA HIS A 143 -0.78 10.95 -9.74
C HIS A 143 0.15 11.87 -8.92
N GLY A 144 -0.40 12.94 -8.32
CA GLY A 144 0.34 13.84 -7.44
C GLY A 144 0.76 13.19 -6.12
N ALA A 145 -0.03 12.22 -5.64
CA ALA A 145 0.12 11.53 -4.36
C ALA A 145 -0.10 10.02 -4.48
N VAL A 146 0.34 9.28 -3.46
CA VAL A 146 0.04 7.86 -3.24
C VAL A 146 -0.63 7.71 -1.89
N CYS A 147 -1.70 6.94 -1.83
CA CYS A 147 -2.35 6.51 -0.60
C CYS A 147 -1.87 5.11 -0.22
N LEU A 148 -1.70 4.90 1.09
CA LEU A 148 -1.36 3.61 1.71
C LEU A 148 -2.41 3.35 2.79
N GLU A 149 -3.49 2.66 2.43
CA GLU A 149 -4.70 2.57 3.25
C GLU A 149 -4.79 1.19 3.89
N THR A 150 -4.56 1.10 5.19
CA THR A 150 -4.59 -0.16 5.92
C THR A 150 -6.03 -0.59 6.18
N GLN A 151 -6.40 -1.81 5.78
CA GLN A 151 -7.80 -2.25 5.84
C GLN A 151 -7.96 -3.77 5.74
N HIS A 152 -9.18 -4.26 5.99
CA HIS A 152 -9.59 -5.57 5.51
C HIS A 152 -9.68 -5.59 3.98
N PHE A 153 -9.75 -6.78 3.39
CA PHE A 153 -9.88 -6.89 1.94
C PHE A 153 -11.17 -6.22 1.45
N PRO A 154 -11.09 -5.40 0.38
CA PRO A 154 -12.29 -4.80 -0.20
C PRO A 154 -13.23 -5.92 -0.66
N ASP A 155 -14.53 -5.66 -0.55
CA ASP A 155 -15.60 -6.61 -0.89
C ASP A 155 -15.67 -7.88 -0.01
N ALA A 156 -14.91 -7.97 1.10
CA ALA A 156 -14.93 -9.14 1.99
C ALA A 156 -16.34 -9.64 2.42
N PRO A 157 -17.35 -8.78 2.69
CA PRO A 157 -18.70 -9.26 2.97
C PRO A 157 -19.34 -10.11 1.85
N ASN A 158 -18.93 -9.90 0.59
CA ASN A 158 -19.44 -10.61 -0.58
C ASN A 158 -18.50 -11.71 -1.08
N GLN A 159 -17.33 -11.88 -0.46
CA GLN A 159 -16.30 -12.85 -0.84
C GLN A 159 -16.10 -13.88 0.27
N PRO A 160 -16.77 -15.06 0.22
CA PRO A 160 -16.70 -16.07 1.30
C PRO A 160 -15.30 -16.63 1.56
N SER A 161 -14.36 -16.50 0.61
CA SER A 161 -12.96 -16.89 0.76
C SER A 161 -12.13 -15.88 1.56
N PHE A 162 -12.61 -14.65 1.72
CA PHE A 162 -11.92 -13.61 2.47
C PHE A 162 -12.24 -13.69 3.96
N PRO A 163 -11.33 -13.21 4.84
CA PRO A 163 -11.63 -13.08 6.26
C PRO A 163 -12.88 -12.23 6.48
N SER A 164 -13.78 -12.70 7.33
CA SER A 164 -15.00 -11.98 7.68
C SER A 164 -14.68 -10.62 8.29
N THR A 165 -15.47 -9.62 7.91
CA THR A 165 -15.43 -8.25 8.45
C THR A 165 -16.67 -7.91 9.28
N VAL A 166 -17.56 -8.89 9.51
CA VAL A 166 -18.77 -8.72 10.33
C VAL A 166 -18.39 -8.59 11.80
N LEU A 167 -18.83 -7.50 12.43
CA LEU A 167 -18.81 -7.30 13.88
C LEU A 167 -20.18 -7.63 14.47
N ARG A 168 -20.25 -8.54 15.42
CA ARG A 168 -21.49 -8.95 16.12
C ARG A 168 -21.64 -8.24 17.47
N PRO A 169 -22.86 -8.17 18.03
CA PRO A 169 -23.08 -7.63 19.37
C PRO A 169 -22.20 -8.31 20.42
N GLY A 170 -21.47 -7.50 21.20
CA GLY A 170 -20.55 -7.98 22.24
C GLY A 170 -19.13 -8.25 21.75
N GLU A 171 -18.88 -8.24 20.44
CA GLU A 171 -17.51 -8.29 19.90
C GLU A 171 -16.85 -6.90 19.97
N VAL A 172 -15.53 -6.90 20.11
CA VAL A 172 -14.71 -5.69 20.19
C VAL A 172 -14.02 -5.49 18.84
N TYR A 173 -14.09 -4.26 18.33
CA TYR A 173 -13.41 -3.87 17.10
C TYR A 173 -12.15 -3.08 17.42
N GLU A 174 -10.99 -3.67 17.17
CA GLU A 174 -9.69 -3.08 17.42
C GLU A 174 -8.77 -3.28 16.23
N HIS A 175 -8.00 -2.24 15.91
CA HIS A 175 -6.94 -2.28 14.91
C HIS A 175 -5.92 -1.19 15.24
N LEU A 176 -4.70 -1.36 14.71
CA LEU A 176 -3.63 -0.39 14.88
C LEU A 176 -2.92 -0.17 13.55
N THR A 177 -2.78 1.10 13.19
CA THR A 177 -1.93 1.56 12.08
C THR A 177 -0.92 2.55 12.62
N VAL A 178 0.37 2.29 12.38
CA VAL A 178 1.47 3.15 12.81
C VAL A 178 2.23 3.64 11.59
N HIS A 179 2.37 4.96 11.48
CA HIS A 179 3.22 5.62 10.50
C HIS A 179 4.53 6.02 11.16
N ARG A 180 5.61 5.33 10.84
CA ARG A 180 6.95 5.61 11.38
C ARG A 180 7.78 6.38 10.38
N PHE A 181 8.18 7.60 10.75
CA PHE A 181 9.00 8.45 9.90
C PHE A 181 10.46 8.43 10.34
N SER A 182 11.36 8.46 9.37
CA SER A 182 12.81 8.55 9.60
C SER A 182 13.49 9.39 8.53
N GLN A 183 14.67 9.93 8.86
CA GLN A 183 15.55 10.56 7.87
C GLN A 183 16.34 9.49 7.12
N VAL A 184 16.48 9.70 5.82
CA VAL A 184 17.32 8.87 4.95
C VAL A 184 18.49 9.72 4.52
N SER A 185 19.66 9.48 5.11
CA SER A 185 20.92 10.06 4.63
C SER A 185 21.51 9.16 3.55
N ASP A 186 22.02 9.73 2.48
CA ASP A 186 22.91 9.01 1.58
C ASP A 186 24.12 8.56 2.43
N ARG A 187 24.36 7.24 2.52
CA ARG A 187 25.64 6.75 3.00
C ARG A 187 26.67 7.14 1.94
N GLY A 188 27.43 8.19 2.22
CA GLY A 188 28.59 8.59 1.42
C GLY A 188 29.66 7.51 1.38
#